data_AF-A0A1Z1FCX5-F1
#
_entry.id   AF-A0A1Z1FCX5-F1
#
_cell.length_a   1.000
_cell.length_b   1.000
_cell.length_c   1.000
_cell.angle_alpha   90.00
_cell.angle_beta   90.00
_cell.angle_gamma   90.00
#
_symmetry.space_group_name_H-M   'P 1'
#
loop_
_entity.id
_entity.type
_entity.pdbx_description
1 polymer ?
#
loop_
_entity_poly.entity_id
_entity_poly.type
_entity_poly.pdbx_seq_one_letter_code
_entity_poly.pdbx_strand_id
1 'polypeptide(L)'
;MRVLEDDAVLTDARINQLRGAAEAEERFQHLSEIIASPAHTPVRFYEVLKATCDAREKLDMESPVSNGPARLAIFAAEVKSLVEAGEPMEYHEIEKRLKLVGRREFKRRARHMGEEILVPGSREVMWLEADRKGGPVANLPQSFTPSETKAVFEVILEAVAEVLAARTVSGAN
;
A
#
# COMPACT_ATOMS: atom_id res chain seq x y z
N MET A 1 27.93 17.36 8.60
CA MET A 1 26.56 17.89 8.43
C MET A 1 25.99 17.27 7.18
N ARG A 2 25.08 16.28 7.31
CA ARG A 2 24.29 15.82 6.16
C ARG A 2 23.16 16.82 5.99
N VAL A 3 23.16 17.48 4.84
CA VAL A 3 22.08 18.35 4.38
C VAL A 3 20.81 17.49 4.31
N LEU A 4 19.80 17.86 5.07
CA LEU A 4 18.44 17.31 4.97
C LEU A 4 17.81 17.93 3.72
N GLU A 5 18.20 17.44 2.55
CA GLU A 5 17.46 17.67 1.30
C GLU A 5 16.34 16.65 1.24
N ASP A 6 15.15 17.08 1.65
CA ASP A 6 13.86 16.74 1.02
C ASP A 6 12.74 17.43 1.81
N ASP A 7 12.66 18.76 1.67
CA ASP A 7 11.40 19.47 1.87
C ASP A 7 10.47 19.07 0.71
N ALA A 8 9.96 17.83 0.79
CA ALA A 8 8.92 17.35 -0.10
C ALA A 8 7.75 18.33 0.03
N VAL A 9 7.49 19.10 -1.03
CA VAL A 9 6.38 20.05 -1.10
C VAL A 9 5.12 19.33 -0.62
N LEU A 10 4.67 19.68 0.59
CA LEU A 10 3.50 19.07 1.20
C LEU A 10 2.30 19.44 0.33
N THR A 11 1.76 18.46 -0.38
CA THR A 11 0.55 18.65 -1.18
C THR A 11 -0.62 18.99 -0.27
N ASP A 12 -1.61 19.75 -0.76
CA ASP A 12 -2.85 20.05 -0.03
C ASP A 12 -3.54 18.77 0.48
N ALA A 13 -3.46 17.70 -0.31
CA ALA A 13 -3.96 16.39 0.07
C ALA A 13 -3.25 15.84 1.32
N ARG A 14 -1.93 15.99 1.41
CA ARG A 14 -1.15 15.54 2.57
C ARG A 14 -1.44 16.41 3.79
N ILE A 15 -1.56 17.72 3.62
CA ILE A 15 -1.93 18.65 4.70
C ILE A 15 -3.31 18.28 5.27
N ASN A 16 -4.29 18.00 4.42
CA ASN A 16 -5.62 17.56 4.85
C ASN A 16 -5.58 16.21 5.59
N GLN A 17 -4.73 15.27 5.17
CA GLN A 17 -4.53 14.01 5.90
C GLN A 17 -3.93 14.22 7.29
N LEU A 18 -2.92 15.08 7.41
CA LEU A 18 -2.29 15.41 8.68
C LEU A 18 -3.26 16.12 9.63
N ARG A 19 -4.07 17.06 9.12
CA ARG A 19 -5.12 17.71 9.91
C ARG A 19 -6.15 16.69 10.40
N GLY A 20 -6.61 15.79 9.53
CA GLY A 20 -7.53 14.73 9.92
C GLY A 20 -6.96 13.78 10.97
N ALA A 21 -5.66 13.47 10.89
CA ALA A 21 -4.97 12.67 11.91
C ALA A 21 -4.97 13.37 13.27
N ALA A 22 -4.65 14.67 13.31
CA ALA A 22 -4.70 15.48 14.53
C ALA A 22 -6.12 15.56 15.12
N GLU A 23 -7.15 15.73 14.29
CA GLU A 23 -8.56 15.70 14.74
C GLU A 23 -8.93 14.36 15.39
N ALA A 24 -8.44 13.23 14.85
CA ALA A 24 -8.69 11.92 15.43
C ALA A 24 -7.92 11.69 16.73
N GLU A 25 -6.67 12.16 16.80
CA GLU A 25 -5.87 12.16 18.02
C GLU A 25 -6.55 12.95 19.14
N GLU A 26 -7.01 14.17 18.86
CA GLU A 26 -7.73 15.01 19.82
C GLU A 26 -9.03 14.34 20.29
N ARG A 27 -9.82 13.81 19.34
CA ARG A 27 -11.09 13.14 19.64
C ARG A 27 -10.93 11.92 20.54
N PHE A 28 -9.79 11.22 20.43
CA PHE A 28 -9.47 10.02 21.20
C PHE A 28 -8.19 10.21 22.02
N GLN A 29 -8.00 11.38 22.64
CA GLN A 29 -6.76 11.75 23.35
C GLN A 29 -6.30 10.68 24.36
N HIS A 30 -7.24 10.05 25.07
CA HIS A 30 -6.96 9.03 26.09
C HIS A 30 -6.46 7.70 25.50
N LEU A 31 -6.59 7.50 24.18
CA LEU A 31 -6.02 6.32 23.51
C LEU A 31 -4.50 6.36 23.56
N SER A 32 -3.88 7.54 23.58
CA SER A 32 -2.42 7.67 23.70
C SER A 32 -1.88 7.18 25.05
N GLU A 33 -2.70 7.20 26.11
CA GLU A 33 -2.33 6.81 27.47
C GLU A 33 -2.08 5.30 27.59
N ILE A 34 -2.71 4.50 26.74
CA ILE A 34 -2.55 3.04 26.72
C ILE A 34 -1.58 2.57 25.63
N ILE A 35 -1.03 3.47 24.80
CA ILE A 35 -0.02 3.07 23.83
C ILE A 35 1.30 2.86 24.55
N ALA A 36 1.85 1.65 24.47
CA ALA A 36 3.10 1.28 25.14
C ALA A 36 4.30 2.13 24.68
N SER A 37 4.32 2.50 23.39
CA SER A 37 5.43 3.23 22.77
C SER A 37 4.96 4.47 21.98
N PRO A 38 4.46 5.55 22.64
CA PRO A 38 3.84 6.69 21.93
C PRO A 38 4.78 7.36 20.91
N ALA A 39 6.07 7.46 21.23
CA ALA A 39 7.09 8.03 20.34
C ALA A 39 7.34 7.21 19.07
N HIS A 40 6.95 5.93 19.07
CA HIS A 40 7.06 5.03 17.92
C HIS A 40 5.74 4.83 17.19
N THR A 41 4.65 5.45 17.66
CA THR A 41 3.37 5.43 16.97
C THR A 41 3.48 6.22 15.66
N PRO A 42 3.31 5.57 14.50
CA PRO A 42 3.37 6.29 13.23
C PRO A 42 2.15 7.21 13.09
N VAL A 43 2.31 8.40 12.51
CA VAL A 43 1.18 9.31 12.15
C VAL A 43 0.09 8.58 11.36
N ARG A 44 0.49 7.58 10.58
CA ARG A 44 -0.41 6.72 9.80
C ARG A 44 -1.49 6.03 10.66
N PHE A 45 -1.18 5.71 11.91
CA PHE A 45 -2.15 5.14 12.85
C PHE A 45 -3.37 6.07 13.02
N TYR A 46 -3.11 7.35 13.31
CA TYR A 46 -4.14 8.36 13.49
C TYR A 46 -4.86 8.72 12.18
N GLU A 47 -4.17 8.69 11.04
CA GLU A 47 -4.82 8.83 9.72
C GLU A 47 -5.83 7.72 9.46
N VAL A 48 -5.49 6.48 9.82
CA VAL A 48 -6.39 5.33 9.68
C VAL A 48 -7.55 5.44 10.67
N LEU A 49 -7.30 5.89 11.90
CA LEU A 49 -8.34 6.15 12.89
C LEU A 49 -9.34 7.18 12.38
N LYS A 50 -8.86 8.28 11.80
CA LYS A 50 -9.70 9.30 11.14
C LYS A 50 -10.53 8.71 10.00
N ALA A 51 -9.90 8.01 9.06
CA ALA A 51 -10.60 7.40 7.94
C ALA A 51 -11.69 6.40 8.39
N THR A 52 -11.44 5.70 9.50
CA THR A 52 -12.36 4.77 10.13
C THR A 52 -13.58 5.47 10.73
N CYS A 53 -13.39 6.66 11.31
CA CYS A 53 -14.48 7.54 11.76
C CYS A 53 -15.29 8.09 10.59
N ASP A 54 -14.62 8.67 9.58
CA ASP A 54 -15.29 9.27 8.42
C ASP A 54 -16.14 8.25 7.66
N ALA A 55 -15.65 7.02 7.52
CA ALA A 55 -16.42 5.94 6.90
C ALA A 55 -17.69 5.59 7.68
N ARG A 56 -17.63 5.57 9.02
CA ARG A 56 -18.80 5.30 9.88
C ARG A 56 -19.78 6.46 9.88
N GLU A 57 -19.29 7.68 9.94
CA GLU A 57 -20.11 8.90 9.86
C GLU A 57 -20.85 8.97 8.52
N LYS A 58 -20.15 8.68 7.42
CA LYS A 58 -20.75 8.56 6.09
C LYS A 58 -21.86 7.50 6.05
N LEU A 59 -21.62 6.31 6.62
CA LEU A 59 -22.63 5.25 6.69
C LEU A 59 -23.82 5.63 7.58
N ASP A 60 -23.59 6.39 8.65
CA ASP A 60 -24.66 6.88 9.53
C ASP A 60 -25.53 7.94 8.83
N MET A 61 -24.94 8.75 7.95
CA MET A 61 -25.69 9.69 7.09
C MET A 61 -26.44 8.99 5.95
N GLU A 62 -25.79 8.06 5.25
CA GLU A 62 -26.37 7.35 4.08
C GLU A 62 -27.42 6.30 4.47
N SER A 63 -27.25 5.68 5.64
CA SER A 63 -28.15 4.64 6.15
C SER A 63 -28.27 4.75 7.67
N PRO A 64 -29.09 5.71 8.13
CA PRO A 64 -29.32 5.95 9.55
C PRO A 64 -29.85 4.69 10.23
N VAL A 65 -29.28 4.35 11.37
CA VAL A 65 -29.71 3.20 12.16
C VAL A 65 -31.08 3.53 12.77
N SER A 66 -32.13 2.84 12.33
CA SER A 66 -33.50 3.13 12.77
C SER A 66 -33.77 2.78 14.23
N ASN A 67 -33.07 1.76 14.75
CA ASN A 67 -33.17 1.29 16.13
C ASN A 67 -31.76 0.96 16.65
N GLY A 68 -31.10 1.92 17.28
CA GLY A 68 -29.79 1.73 17.91
C GLY A 68 -28.88 2.97 17.83
N PRO A 69 -27.76 2.97 18.56
CA PRO A 69 -26.77 4.03 18.47
C PRO A 69 -26.12 4.07 17.08
N ALA A 70 -25.76 5.27 16.64
CA ALA A 70 -24.97 5.49 15.42
C ALA A 70 -23.68 4.65 15.44
N ARG A 71 -23.23 4.17 14.27
CA ARG A 71 -22.03 3.33 14.14
C ARG A 71 -20.79 4.04 14.68
N LEU A 72 -20.71 5.35 14.49
CA LEU A 72 -19.64 6.17 15.06
C LEU A 72 -19.69 6.21 16.60
N ALA A 73 -20.88 6.24 17.19
CA ALA A 73 -21.06 6.22 18.64
C ALA A 73 -20.68 4.85 19.24
N ILE A 74 -21.04 3.75 18.57
CA ILE A 74 -20.60 2.40 18.95
C ILE A 74 -19.08 2.33 18.95
N PHE A 75 -18.44 2.81 17.88
CA PHE A 75 -16.99 2.82 17.78
C PHE A 75 -16.32 3.65 18.87
N ALA A 76 -16.86 4.83 19.19
CA ALA A 76 -16.35 5.64 20.29
C ALA A 76 -16.46 4.92 21.65
N ALA A 77 -17.53 4.15 21.87
CA ALA A 77 -17.68 3.32 23.06
C ALA A 77 -16.67 2.16 23.11
N GLU A 78 -16.36 1.53 21.97
CA GLU A 78 -15.32 0.50 21.87
C GLU A 78 -13.93 1.07 22.23
N VAL A 79 -13.59 2.25 21.70
CA VAL A 79 -12.35 2.96 22.04
C VAL A 79 -12.31 3.28 23.54
N LYS A 80 -13.41 3.80 24.10
CA LYS A 80 -13.50 4.09 25.53
C LYS A 80 -13.31 2.85 26.40
N SER A 81 -13.97 1.73 26.06
CA SER A 81 -13.82 0.48 26.80
C SER A 81 -12.38 -0.06 26.74
N LEU A 82 -11.69 0.15 25.62
CA LEU A 82 -10.29 -0.23 25.47
C LEU A 82 -9.37 0.63 26.35
N VAL A 83 -9.63 1.93 26.44
CA VAL A 83 -8.92 2.85 27.34
C VAL A 83 -9.20 2.50 28.81
N GLU A 84 -10.45 2.21 29.17
CA GLU A 84 -10.84 1.85 30.54
C GLU A 84 -10.22 0.53 31.02
N ALA A 85 -9.90 -0.39 30.11
CA ALA A 85 -9.16 -1.61 30.46
C ALA A 85 -7.75 -1.29 30.96
N GLY A 86 -7.16 -0.17 30.53
CA GLY A 86 -5.89 0.35 31.03
C GLY A 86 -4.66 -0.53 30.74
N GLU A 87 -4.78 -1.53 29.86
CA GLU A 87 -3.66 -2.39 29.48
C GLU A 87 -2.76 -1.66 28.46
N PRO A 88 -1.46 -1.50 28.73
CA PRO A 88 -0.53 -0.96 27.73
C PRO A 88 -0.43 -1.89 26.53
N MET A 89 -0.62 -1.36 25.33
CA MET A 89 -0.63 -2.12 24.07
C MET A 89 0.18 -1.42 22.99
N GLU A 90 0.77 -2.19 22.08
CA GLU A 90 1.42 -1.61 20.89
C GLU A 90 0.36 -1.11 19.89
N TYR A 91 0.68 -0.06 19.13
CA TYR A 91 -0.30 0.59 18.24
C TYR A 91 -0.92 -0.41 17.25
N HIS A 92 -0.16 -1.41 16.79
CA HIS A 92 -0.64 -2.43 15.85
C HIS A 92 -1.65 -3.42 16.49
N GLU A 93 -1.67 -3.56 17.81
CA GLU A 93 -2.63 -4.40 18.52
C GLU A 93 -3.94 -3.64 18.68
N ILE A 94 -3.84 -2.34 18.98
CA ILE A 94 -4.98 -1.42 18.99
C ILE A 94 -5.63 -1.37 17.60
N GLU A 95 -4.85 -1.28 16.52
CA GLU A 95 -5.35 -1.36 15.14
C GLU A 95 -6.17 -2.64 14.90
N LYS A 96 -5.64 -3.80 15.34
CA LYS A 96 -6.33 -5.09 15.18
C LYS A 96 -7.61 -5.15 16.00
N ARG A 97 -7.56 -4.70 17.26
CA ARG A 97 -8.68 -4.82 18.21
C ARG A 97 -9.84 -3.89 17.86
N LEU A 98 -9.55 -2.67 17.43
CA LEU A 98 -10.52 -1.71 16.93
C LEU A 98 -10.93 -1.97 15.46
N LYS A 99 -10.38 -3.03 14.85
CA LYS A 99 -10.61 -3.39 13.43
C LYS A 99 -10.42 -2.19 12.52
N LEU A 100 -9.36 -1.42 12.77
CA LEU A 100 -9.02 -0.24 11.98
C LEU A 100 -8.69 -0.70 10.56
N VAL A 101 -9.53 -0.31 9.59
CA VAL A 101 -9.36 -0.70 8.18
C VAL A 101 -8.33 0.24 7.55
N GLY A 102 -7.08 0.11 7.98
CA GLY A 102 -5.94 0.86 7.45
C GLY A 102 -5.12 0.08 6.43
N ARG A 103 -5.26 -1.24 6.44
CA ARG A 103 -4.73 -2.08 5.38
C ARG A 103 -5.68 -1.97 4.19
N ARG A 104 -5.44 -0.97 3.33
CA ARG A 104 -5.21 -1.39 1.95
C ARG A 104 -4.07 -2.38 2.10
N GLU A 105 -4.37 -3.67 2.07
CA GLU A 105 -3.45 -4.56 1.42
C GLU A 105 -3.18 -3.87 0.09
N PHE A 106 -2.07 -3.14 0.02
CA PHE A 106 -1.39 -3.10 -1.24
C PHE A 106 -1.32 -4.57 -1.57
N LYS A 107 -2.13 -5.02 -2.54
CA LYS A 107 -1.75 -6.16 -3.35
C LYS A 107 -0.31 -5.82 -3.66
N ARG A 108 0.63 -6.41 -2.92
CA ARG A 108 2.02 -6.47 -3.34
C ARG A 108 1.82 -7.03 -4.73
N ARG A 109 1.94 -6.19 -5.76
CA ARG A 109 1.90 -6.66 -7.12
C ARG A 109 2.91 -7.77 -7.10
N ALA A 110 2.46 -9.02 -7.26
CA ALA A 110 3.37 -10.12 -7.40
C ALA A 110 4.28 -9.66 -8.54
N ARG A 111 5.54 -9.36 -8.23
CA ARG A 111 6.46 -8.83 -9.25
C ARG A 111 6.72 -9.90 -10.31
N HIS A 112 6.42 -11.15 -9.96
CA HIS A 112 6.38 -12.33 -10.79
C HIS A 112 4.93 -12.59 -11.17
N MET A 113 4.62 -12.41 -12.44
CA MET A 113 3.35 -12.77 -13.05
C MET A 113 3.66 -13.62 -14.29
N GLY A 114 2.86 -14.66 -14.55
CA GLY A 114 3.00 -15.51 -15.73
C GLY A 114 3.64 -16.87 -15.48
N GLU A 115 4.10 -17.51 -16.56
CA GLU A 115 4.78 -18.82 -16.55
C GLU A 115 6.24 -18.67 -16.09
N GLU A 116 6.68 -19.60 -15.24
CA GLU A 116 8.07 -19.69 -14.79
C GLU A 116 8.91 -20.45 -15.82
N ILE A 117 9.95 -19.80 -16.34
CA ILE A 117 10.85 -20.35 -17.34
C ILE A 117 12.25 -20.46 -16.73
N LEU A 118 12.76 -21.68 -16.61
CA LEU A 118 14.13 -21.93 -16.19
C LEU A 118 15.10 -21.51 -17.30
N VAL A 119 16.11 -20.70 -16.96
CA VAL A 119 17.15 -20.32 -17.91
C VAL A 119 18.03 -21.55 -18.20
N PRO A 120 18.15 -22.00 -19.47
CA PRO A 120 18.96 -23.16 -19.81
C PRO A 120 20.40 -23.04 -19.30
N GLY A 121 20.88 -24.07 -18.58
CA GLY A 121 22.22 -24.08 -18.01
C GLY A 121 22.40 -23.28 -16.73
N SER A 122 21.33 -22.75 -16.14
CA SER A 122 21.35 -21.98 -14.90
C SER A 122 20.29 -22.46 -13.89
N ARG A 123 20.42 -22.02 -12.64
CA ARG A 123 19.37 -22.15 -11.60
C ARG A 123 18.44 -20.95 -11.56
N GLU A 124 18.68 -19.96 -12.41
CA GLU A 124 17.91 -18.72 -12.48
C GLU A 124 16.60 -18.92 -13.24
N VAL A 125 15.59 -18.16 -12.84
CA VAL A 125 14.23 -18.25 -13.37
C VAL A 125 13.76 -16.91 -13.92
N MET A 126 13.07 -16.96 -15.05
CA MET A 126 12.41 -15.83 -15.70
C MET A 126 10.90 -16.02 -15.66
N TRP A 127 10.15 -14.93 -15.78
CA TRP A 127 8.69 -14.99 -15.78
C TRP A 127 8.13 -14.34 -17.03
N LEU A 128 7.25 -15.04 -17.75
CA LEU A 128 6.62 -14.56 -18.97
C LEU A 128 5.09 -14.58 -18.84
N GLU A 129 4.46 -13.43 -19.04
CA GLU A 129 3.00 -13.30 -19.11
C GLU A 129 2.62 -12.73 -20.49
N ALA A 130 2.29 -13.61 -21.43
CA ALA A 130 1.97 -13.22 -22.81
C ALA A 130 0.59 -12.53 -22.95
N ASP A 131 -0.42 -13.00 -22.19
CA ASP A 131 -1.84 -12.62 -22.39
C ASP A 131 -2.34 -11.54 -21.42
N ARG A 132 -1.44 -10.71 -20.90
CA ARG A 132 -1.80 -9.66 -19.93
C ARG A 132 -2.60 -8.55 -20.62
N LYS A 133 -3.68 -8.07 -19.96
CA LYS A 133 -4.55 -6.96 -20.43
C LYS A 133 -3.84 -5.62 -20.70
N GLY A 134 -2.56 -5.48 -20.34
CA GLY A 134 -1.71 -4.30 -20.60
C GLY A 134 -0.55 -4.57 -21.57
N GLY A 135 -0.57 -5.69 -22.28
CA GLY A 135 0.49 -6.15 -23.16
C GLY A 135 1.41 -7.20 -22.52
N PRO A 136 2.09 -8.03 -23.32
CA PRO A 136 3.00 -9.05 -22.83
C PRO A 136 4.09 -8.49 -21.91
N VAL A 137 4.47 -9.23 -20.87
CA VAL A 137 5.56 -8.85 -19.95
C VAL A 137 6.50 -10.02 -19.73
N ALA A 138 7.81 -9.75 -19.81
CA ALA A 138 8.88 -10.66 -19.40
C ALA A 138 9.68 -10.01 -18.26
N ASN A 139 9.91 -10.75 -17.18
CA ASN A 139 10.73 -10.31 -16.05
C ASN A 139 12.08 -11.04 -16.06
N LEU A 140 13.16 -10.28 -15.88
CA LEU A 140 14.52 -10.79 -15.72
C LEU A 140 14.75 -11.36 -14.30
N PRO A 141 15.77 -12.21 -14.11
CA PRO A 141 16.12 -12.75 -12.80
C PRO A 141 16.44 -11.66 -11.78
N GLN A 142 16.05 -11.86 -10.51
CA GLN A 142 16.29 -10.88 -9.45
C GLN A 142 17.76 -10.70 -9.07
N SER A 143 18.60 -11.69 -9.40
CA SER A 143 20.04 -11.67 -9.13
C SER A 143 20.81 -10.72 -10.03
N PHE A 144 20.17 -10.18 -11.08
CA PHE A 144 20.84 -9.29 -12.03
C PHE A 144 21.15 -7.93 -11.41
N THR A 145 22.38 -7.48 -11.60
CA THR A 145 22.80 -6.12 -11.33
C THR A 145 22.20 -5.13 -12.34
N PRO A 146 22.18 -3.82 -12.04
CA PRO A 146 21.73 -2.81 -13.01
C PRO A 146 22.52 -2.81 -14.32
N SER A 147 23.82 -3.11 -14.27
CA SER A 147 24.68 -3.22 -15.45
C SER A 147 24.35 -4.42 -16.32
N GLU A 148 24.12 -5.60 -15.72
CA GLU A 148 23.74 -6.81 -16.45
C GLU A 148 22.34 -6.67 -17.05
N THR A 149 21.43 -6.03 -16.32
CA THR A 149 20.08 -5.70 -16.80
C THR A 149 20.13 -4.86 -18.06
N LYS A 150 20.99 -3.83 -18.08
CA LYS A 150 21.15 -2.96 -19.25
C LYS A 150 21.73 -3.71 -20.45
N ALA A 151 22.74 -4.54 -20.24
CA ALA A 151 23.35 -5.34 -21.30
C ALA A 151 22.34 -6.32 -21.93
N VAL A 152 21.52 -6.97 -21.12
CA VAL A 152 20.46 -7.87 -21.63
C VAL A 152 19.36 -7.09 -22.34
N PHE A 153 19.01 -5.90 -21.86
CA PHE A 153 18.02 -5.05 -22.52
C PHE A 153 18.46 -4.64 -23.93
N GLU A 154 19.76 -4.34 -24.12
CA GLU A 154 20.32 -4.02 -25.44
C GLU A 154 20.17 -5.19 -26.43
N VAL A 155 20.49 -6.42 -26.01
CA VAL A 155 20.30 -7.63 -26.84
C VAL A 155 18.82 -7.89 -27.16
N ILE A 156 17.92 -7.66 -26.19
CA ILE A 156 16.48 -7.80 -26.42
C ILE A 156 15.99 -6.79 -27.47
N LEU A 157 16.47 -5.55 -27.44
CA LEU A 157 16.10 -4.53 -28.43
C LEU A 157 16.52 -4.93 -29.85
N GLU A 158 17.71 -5.51 -30.00
CA GLU A 158 18.18 -6.03 -31.29
C GLU A 158 17.28 -7.16 -31.81
N ALA A 159 16.98 -8.15 -30.96
CA ALA A 159 16.08 -9.25 -31.32
C ALA A 159 14.66 -8.77 -31.65
N VAL A 160 14.14 -7.78 -30.93
CA VAL A 160 12.84 -7.17 -31.23
C VAL A 160 12.86 -6.46 -32.58
N ALA A 161 13.94 -5.73 -32.90
CA ALA A 161 14.09 -5.07 -34.19
C ALA A 161 14.08 -6.09 -35.35
N GLU A 162 14.76 -7.23 -35.19
CA GLU A 162 14.75 -8.32 -36.18
C GLU A 162 13.35 -8.91 -36.39
N VAL A 163 12.61 -9.19 -35.30
CA VAL A 163 11.24 -9.73 -35.38
C VAL A 163 10.31 -8.74 -36.07
N LEU A 164 10.43 -7.44 -35.77
CA LEU A 164 9.63 -6.40 -36.42
C LEU A 164 9.99 -6.25 -37.90
N ALA A 165 11.28 -6.30 -38.26
CA ALA A 165 11.72 -6.27 -39.65
C ALA A 165 11.20 -7.47 -40.44
N ALA A 166 11.26 -8.69 -39.90
CA ALA A 166 10.73 -9.89 -40.53
C ALA A 166 9.21 -9.80 -40.80
N ARG A 167 8.44 -9.17 -39.90
CA ARG A 167 7.01 -8.91 -40.11
C ARG A 167 6.74 -7.95 -41.26
N THR A 168 7.58 -6.92 -41.45
CA THR A 168 7.42 -5.99 -42.57
C THR A 168 7.67 -6.63 -43.93
N VAL A 169 8.58 -7.61 -44.00
CA VAL A 169 8.87 -8.36 -45.24
C VAL A 169 7.75 -9.36 -45.56
N SER A 170 7.15 -10.00 -44.55
CA SER A 170 6.07 -10.98 -44.74
C SER A 170 4.70 -10.35 -45.04
N GLY A 171 4.52 -9.04 -44.84
CA GLY A 171 3.30 -8.29 -45.17
C GLY A 171 3.30 -7.64 -46.55
N ALA A 172 4.33 -7.86 -47.36
CA ALA A 172 4.48 -7.33 -48.72
C ALA A 172 4.18 -8.34 -49.84
N ASN A 173 3.62 -9.52 -49.50
CA ASN A 173 3.06 -10.49 -50.43
C ASN A 173 1.54 -10.60 -50.25
#